data_AF-A0A0B5GVY0-F1
#
_entry.id   AF-A0A0B5GVY0-F1
#
_cell.length_a   1.000
_cell.length_b   1.000
_cell.length_c   1.000
_cell.angle_alpha   90.00
_cell.angle_beta   90.00
_cell.angle_gamma   90.00
#
_symmetry.space_group_name_H-M   'P 1'
#
loop_
_entity.id
_entity.type
_entity.pdbx_description
1 polymer ?
#
loop_
_entity_poly.entity_id
_entity_poly.type
_entity_poly.pdbx_seq_one_letter_code
_entity_poly.pdbx_strand_id
1 'polypeptide(L)'
;MATDNTLISVYRNRIGEPTTDDEAYGYWLFVIGIVLGIVGLLLFYLTASRSTPRQFGYLLGAIGLILLFAGPTIRLPLTRRGLILTYLGAVIGLVAMVWFTTFYPSNWTGPEGNPAVTLYIVGLGLMAVGAVVSPLLTGRKEAYDEAVRTAQEATESAKRSSDEAERASKETEQASQTASEQSQIAEQAARERDTLAEKLATSEAAREEMATVTEATEAELAAAHGTIAAAMDSKATFELFEDSAGKYRWRLRHRNSNIIADSAQGYSSRQKAMQGLRSVQSNAAGGAVVFFEDATEDDTAEDVPVVPAPESDATFELFEDSAGEFRWRLRHDNGNILADSGEGYASKSNVRRALESVRAYVPGAAYLKIDPVAYEVYADAAGEFRWRLLHRNGNILADSGEGYSSRSNARRAARRVGELAPDSEVDDGFEVYQDNAEEWRWRLRAANGELVADSGEGYANRSKAMDAVERVQSYAADADLLEIGSAAFEVYEDRGEEWRWRLRHRNGEIIADSGEGYAERNKAVAAIERIKRHAPGATQEG
;
A
#
# COMPACT_ATOMS: atom_id res chain seq x y z
N MET A 1 -49.87 21.58 56.70
CA MET A 1 -50.77 20.73 55.89
C MET A 1 -51.91 21.60 55.43
N ALA A 2 -51.78 22.19 54.23
CA ALA A 2 -52.87 22.94 53.64
C ALA A 2 -53.95 21.93 53.26
N THR A 3 -55.17 22.16 53.72
CA THR A 3 -56.34 21.37 53.34
C THR A 3 -56.51 21.45 51.83
N ASP A 4 -56.22 20.37 51.11
CA ASP A 4 -56.46 20.27 49.68
C ASP A 4 -57.95 20.49 49.43
N ASN A 5 -58.31 21.65 48.89
CA ASN A 5 -59.68 21.95 48.57
C ASN A 5 -60.12 21.06 47.41
N THR A 6 -61.08 20.18 47.69
CA THR A 6 -61.62 19.18 46.74
C THR A 6 -62.12 19.82 45.44
N LEU A 7 -62.63 21.05 45.48
CA LEU A 7 -63.11 21.73 44.27
C LEU A 7 -61.96 22.11 43.32
N ILE A 8 -60.81 22.50 43.86
CA ILE A 8 -59.62 22.88 43.09
C ILE A 8 -58.96 21.64 42.50
N SER A 9 -58.88 20.55 43.26
CA SER A 9 -58.31 19.29 42.77
C SER A 9 -59.13 18.67 41.64
N VAL A 10 -60.46 18.71 41.73
CA VAL A 10 -61.33 18.25 40.64
C VAL A 10 -61.20 19.13 39.40
N TYR A 11 -61.12 20.46 39.56
CA TYR A 11 -60.88 21.38 38.44
C TYR A 11 -59.55 21.07 37.75
N ARG A 12 -58.47 20.92 38.51
CA ARG A 12 -57.13 20.58 37.99
C ARG A 12 -57.13 19.27 37.20
N ASN A 13 -57.76 18.23 37.75
CA ASN A 13 -57.78 16.91 37.14
C ASN A 13 -58.68 16.78 35.91
N ARG A 14 -59.71 17.62 35.76
CA ARG A 14 -60.73 17.47 34.71
C ARG A 14 -60.76 18.58 33.67
N ILE A 15 -60.28 19.78 33.99
CA ILE A 15 -60.42 20.97 33.15
C ILE A 15 -59.04 21.52 32.77
N GLY A 16 -58.15 21.72 33.73
CA GLY A 16 -56.79 22.22 33.50
C GLY A 16 -56.16 22.83 34.74
N GLU A 17 -54.87 23.14 34.70
CA GLU A 17 -54.18 23.81 35.82
C GLU A 17 -54.70 25.25 35.99
N PRO A 18 -55.35 25.59 37.13
CA PRO A 18 -55.84 26.94 37.36
C PRO A 18 -54.67 27.88 37.63
N THR A 19 -54.75 29.10 37.08
CA THR A 19 -53.76 30.15 37.32
C THR A 19 -53.88 30.78 38.72
N THR A 20 -55.09 30.75 39.29
CA THR A 20 -55.42 31.21 40.65
C THR A 20 -56.50 30.33 41.26
N ASP A 21 -56.57 30.25 42.59
CA ASP A 21 -57.63 29.48 43.27
C ASP A 21 -59.04 30.03 42.95
N ASP A 22 -59.15 31.35 42.80
CA ASP A 22 -60.39 32.04 42.42
C ASP A 22 -60.93 31.60 41.04
N GLU A 23 -60.05 31.18 40.12
CA GLU A 23 -60.44 30.66 38.81
C GLU A 23 -61.32 29.40 38.95
N ALA A 24 -60.89 28.47 39.81
CA ALA A 24 -61.61 27.23 40.07
C ALA A 24 -62.93 27.50 40.82
N TYR A 25 -62.93 28.37 41.83
CA TYR A 25 -64.15 28.75 42.55
C TYR A 25 -65.17 29.46 41.65
N GLY A 26 -64.72 30.41 40.82
CA GLY A 26 -65.57 31.13 39.88
C GLY A 26 -66.23 30.19 38.85
N TYR A 27 -65.48 29.18 38.37
CA TYR A 27 -66.04 28.13 37.51
C TYR A 27 -67.15 27.35 38.22
N TRP A 28 -66.92 26.87 39.45
CA TRP A 28 -67.92 26.11 40.17
C TRP A 28 -69.16 26.94 40.53
N LEU A 29 -69.00 28.22 40.88
CA LEU A 29 -70.13 29.13 41.09
C LEU A 29 -70.97 29.29 39.82
N PHE A 30 -70.33 29.41 38.65
CA PHE A 30 -71.05 29.47 37.37
C PHE A 30 -71.84 28.19 37.10
N VAL A 31 -71.23 27.01 37.28
CA VAL A 31 -71.88 25.71 37.06
C VAL A 31 -73.05 25.52 38.03
N ILE A 32 -72.85 25.80 39.32
CA ILE A 32 -73.92 25.74 40.33
C ILE A 32 -75.04 26.72 39.98
N GLY A 33 -74.69 27.92 39.52
CA GLY A 33 -75.65 28.93 39.06
C GLY A 33 -76.55 28.42 37.95
N ILE A 34 -75.99 27.76 36.93
CA ILE A 34 -76.76 27.12 35.85
C ILE A 34 -77.71 26.06 36.41
N VAL A 35 -77.20 25.17 37.27
CA VAL A 35 -78.01 24.09 37.84
C VAL A 35 -79.18 24.64 38.66
N LEU A 36 -78.91 25.60 39.56
CA LEU A 36 -79.95 26.23 40.37
C LEU A 36 -80.96 27.00 39.52
N GLY A 37 -80.50 27.66 38.45
CA GLY A 37 -81.36 28.33 37.49
C GLY A 37 -82.33 27.36 36.80
N ILE A 38 -81.83 26.22 36.31
CA ILE A 38 -82.64 25.18 35.68
C ILE A 38 -83.65 24.59 36.67
N VAL A 39 -83.19 24.22 37.88
CA VAL A 39 -84.07 23.67 38.92
C VAL A 39 -85.15 24.68 39.32
N GLY A 40 -84.79 25.95 39.47
CA GLY A 40 -85.73 27.03 39.77
C GLY A 40 -86.79 27.21 38.69
N LEU A 41 -86.38 27.19 37.41
CA LEU A 41 -87.29 27.28 36.27
C LEU A 41 -88.24 26.07 36.18
N LEU A 42 -87.74 24.85 36.42
CA LEU A 42 -88.56 23.64 36.46
C LEU A 42 -89.61 23.71 37.58
N LEU A 43 -89.21 24.12 38.79
CA LEU A 43 -90.14 24.30 39.91
C LEU A 43 -91.17 25.39 39.60
N PHE A 44 -90.76 26.49 38.98
CA PHE A 44 -91.68 27.55 38.56
C PHE A 44 -92.73 27.04 37.56
N TYR A 45 -92.30 26.23 36.59
CA TYR A 45 -93.17 25.65 35.56
C TYR A 45 -94.17 24.63 36.14
N LEU A 46 -93.71 23.74 37.01
CA LEU A 46 -94.50 22.60 37.51
C LEU A 46 -95.48 22.93 38.65
N THR A 47 -95.33 24.07 39.30
CA THR A 47 -96.10 24.43 40.50
C THR A 47 -97.26 25.36 40.18
N ALA A 48 -98.34 25.35 40.97
CA ALA A 48 -99.47 26.24 40.75
C ALA A 48 -99.10 27.73 40.92
N SER A 49 -99.81 28.62 40.23
CA SER A 49 -99.62 30.06 40.37
C SER A 49 -99.95 30.54 41.78
N ARG A 50 -99.19 31.55 42.27
CA ARG A 50 -99.32 32.12 43.63
C ARG A 50 -99.33 31.05 44.73
N SER A 51 -98.35 30.15 44.70
CA SER A 51 -98.18 29.08 45.69
C SER A 51 -96.80 29.12 46.35
N THR A 52 -96.69 28.60 47.57
CA THR A 52 -95.40 28.50 48.29
C THR A 52 -94.36 27.67 47.52
N PRO A 53 -94.68 26.53 46.88
CA PRO A 53 -93.72 25.82 46.04
C PRO A 53 -93.16 26.67 44.88
N ARG A 54 -93.98 27.54 44.28
CA ARG A 54 -93.56 28.43 43.20
C ARG A 54 -92.61 29.53 43.69
N GLN A 55 -92.76 29.97 44.94
CA GLN A 55 -91.85 30.91 45.60
C GLN A 55 -90.41 30.38 45.60
N PHE A 56 -90.22 29.09 45.91
CA PHE A 56 -88.90 28.46 45.86
C PHE A 56 -88.34 28.42 44.44
N GLY A 57 -89.18 28.24 43.43
CA GLY A 57 -88.77 28.34 42.02
C GLY A 57 -88.17 29.71 41.69
N TYR A 58 -88.83 30.79 42.11
CA TYR A 58 -88.31 32.15 41.93
C TYR A 58 -87.01 32.40 42.70
N LEU A 59 -86.91 31.93 43.95
CA LEU A 59 -85.71 32.12 44.75
C LEU A 59 -84.51 31.35 44.17
N LEU A 60 -84.69 30.09 43.78
CA LEU A 60 -83.61 29.29 43.19
C LEU A 60 -83.18 29.84 41.83
N GLY A 61 -84.13 30.30 41.00
CA GLY A 61 -83.83 30.99 39.74
C GLY A 61 -83.04 32.29 39.95
N ALA A 62 -83.40 33.07 40.97
CA ALA A 62 -82.72 34.32 41.31
C ALA A 62 -81.31 34.09 41.86
N ILE A 63 -81.12 33.17 42.81
CA ILE A 63 -79.77 32.78 43.28
C ILE A 63 -78.95 32.24 42.10
N GLY A 64 -79.54 31.39 41.26
CA GLY A 64 -78.87 30.86 40.07
C GLY A 64 -78.34 31.96 39.15
N LEU A 65 -79.16 33.01 38.92
CA LEU A 65 -78.77 34.15 38.10
C LEU A 65 -77.69 35.03 38.77
N ILE A 66 -77.75 35.27 40.08
CA ILE A 66 -76.67 35.95 40.81
C ILE A 66 -75.34 35.19 40.62
N LEU A 67 -75.36 33.87 40.81
CA LEU A 67 -74.17 33.03 40.65
C LEU A 67 -73.66 33.00 39.20
N LEU A 68 -74.56 33.07 38.21
CA LEU A 68 -74.19 33.14 36.79
C LEU A 68 -73.41 34.42 36.45
N PHE A 69 -73.70 35.53 37.13
CA PHE A 69 -72.94 36.79 36.98
C PHE A 69 -71.67 36.81 37.84
N ALA A 70 -71.73 36.28 39.07
CA ALA A 70 -70.61 36.24 40.01
C ALA A 70 -69.51 35.25 39.59
N GLY A 71 -69.87 34.11 39.00
CA GLY A 71 -68.91 33.07 38.60
C GLY A 71 -67.87 33.56 37.58
N PRO A 72 -68.29 34.07 36.41
CA PRO A 72 -67.36 34.60 35.40
C PRO A 72 -66.54 35.80 35.89
N THR A 73 -67.07 36.61 36.80
CA THR A 73 -66.36 37.76 37.37
C THR A 73 -65.25 37.34 38.32
N ILE A 74 -65.51 36.37 39.19
CA ILE A 74 -64.51 35.81 40.11
C ILE A 74 -63.47 35.00 39.34
N ARG A 75 -63.87 34.35 38.24
CA ARG A 75 -62.97 33.58 37.39
C ARG A 75 -61.92 34.43 36.68
N LEU A 76 -62.24 35.68 36.36
CA LEU A 76 -61.32 36.59 35.69
C LEU A 76 -60.48 37.35 36.74
N PRO A 77 -59.19 37.60 36.48
CA PRO A 77 -58.36 38.43 37.34
C PRO A 77 -58.75 39.92 37.17
N LEU A 78 -59.91 40.29 37.73
CA LEU A 78 -60.46 41.64 37.66
C LEU A 78 -59.76 42.56 38.67
N THR A 79 -59.86 43.86 38.40
CA THR A 79 -59.44 44.86 39.38
C THR A 79 -60.26 44.73 40.67
N ARG A 80 -59.67 45.11 41.81
CA ARG A 80 -60.40 45.17 43.09
C ARG A 80 -61.74 45.92 42.98
N ARG A 81 -61.82 46.95 42.13
CA ARG A 81 -63.05 47.72 41.89
C ARG A 81 -64.13 46.90 41.19
N GLY A 82 -63.76 46.10 40.19
CA GLY A 82 -64.68 45.19 39.49
C GLY A 82 -65.26 44.14 40.43
N LEU A 83 -64.41 43.53 41.27
CA LEU A 83 -64.85 42.55 42.27
C LEU A 83 -65.77 43.17 43.34
N ILE A 84 -65.45 44.36 43.86
CA ILE A 84 -66.31 45.07 44.82
C ILE A 84 -67.70 45.33 44.25
N LEU A 85 -67.79 45.77 42.98
CA LEU A 85 -69.08 46.00 42.31
C LEU A 85 -69.91 44.72 42.18
N THR A 86 -69.26 43.60 41.83
CA THR A 86 -69.92 42.30 41.77
C THR A 86 -70.45 41.87 43.13
N TYR A 87 -69.63 41.93 44.19
CA TYR A 87 -70.07 41.54 45.53
C TYR A 87 -71.18 42.47 46.06
N LEU A 88 -71.08 43.77 45.83
CA LEU A 88 -72.10 44.73 46.22
C LEU A 88 -73.43 44.45 45.51
N GLY A 89 -73.39 44.21 44.20
CA GLY A 89 -74.57 43.84 43.41
C GLY A 89 -75.20 42.52 43.87
N ALA A 90 -74.39 41.51 44.20
CA ALA A 90 -74.86 40.24 44.74
C ALA A 90 -75.57 40.41 46.09
N VAL A 91 -74.99 41.19 47.01
CA VAL A 91 -75.61 41.49 48.32
C VAL A 91 -76.95 42.21 48.14
N ILE A 92 -77.01 43.21 47.27
CA ILE A 92 -78.27 43.93 46.95
C ILE A 92 -79.31 42.95 46.39
N GLY A 93 -78.91 42.05 45.50
CA GLY A 93 -79.77 41.00 44.96
C GLY A 93 -80.32 40.07 46.04
N LEU A 94 -79.48 39.60 46.97
CA LEU A 94 -79.92 38.74 48.08
C LEU A 94 -80.88 39.46 49.03
N VAL A 95 -80.64 40.74 49.34
CA VAL A 95 -81.57 41.55 50.16
C VAL A 95 -82.93 41.68 49.47
N ALA A 96 -82.92 41.95 48.16
CA ALA A 96 -84.12 42.02 47.35
C ALA A 96 -84.91 40.70 47.36
N MET A 97 -84.23 39.55 47.35
CA MET A 97 -84.85 38.24 47.44
C MET A 97 -85.53 38.00 48.79
N VAL A 98 -84.88 38.36 49.89
CA VAL A 98 -85.49 38.27 51.23
C VAL A 98 -86.74 39.14 51.29
N TRP A 99 -86.67 40.37 50.76
CA TRP A 99 -87.82 41.27 50.70
C TRP A 99 -88.96 40.74 49.83
N PHE A 100 -88.65 40.08 48.70
CA PHE A 100 -89.66 39.45 47.85
C PHE A 100 -90.52 38.41 48.61
N THR A 101 -89.93 37.72 49.60
CA THR A 101 -90.67 36.70 50.38
C THR A 101 -91.77 37.27 51.27
N THR A 102 -91.78 38.57 51.55
CA THR A 102 -92.80 39.20 52.40
C THR A 102 -94.10 39.49 51.66
N PHE A 103 -94.10 39.52 50.32
CA PHE A 103 -95.28 39.80 49.50
C PHE A 103 -95.76 38.61 48.68
N TYR A 104 -94.86 37.72 48.24
CA TYR A 104 -95.23 36.50 47.53
C TYR A 104 -95.45 35.34 48.52
N PRO A 105 -96.51 34.51 48.42
CA PRO A 105 -97.48 34.44 47.31
C PRO A 105 -98.76 35.27 47.50
N SER A 106 -99.12 35.65 48.71
CA SER A 106 -100.47 36.16 49.05
C SER A 106 -100.76 37.56 48.53
N ASN A 107 -99.78 38.46 48.53
CA ASN A 107 -99.93 39.88 48.20
C ASN A 107 -99.30 40.24 46.84
N TRP A 108 -99.12 39.25 45.96
CA TRP A 108 -98.45 39.41 44.67
C TRP A 108 -99.40 39.90 43.57
N THR A 109 -99.19 41.15 43.11
CA THR A 109 -99.98 41.79 42.04
C THR A 109 -99.30 41.73 40.67
N GLY A 110 -98.01 41.42 40.60
CA GLY A 110 -97.22 41.38 39.36
C GLY A 110 -95.81 41.98 39.55
N PRO A 111 -94.95 41.91 38.52
CA PRO A 111 -93.60 42.47 38.59
C PRO A 111 -93.59 44.00 38.46
N GLU A 112 -94.58 44.57 37.76
CA GLU A 112 -94.68 46.01 37.53
C GLU A 112 -94.97 46.75 38.84
N GLY A 113 -94.10 47.69 39.21
CA GLY A 113 -94.23 48.49 40.43
C GLY A 113 -93.79 47.80 41.73
N ASN A 114 -93.25 46.57 41.69
CA ASN A 114 -92.78 45.89 42.89
C ASN A 114 -91.34 46.32 43.27
N PRO A 115 -91.11 46.94 44.44
CA PRO A 115 -89.80 47.50 44.79
C PRO A 115 -88.72 46.43 44.99
N ALA A 116 -89.07 45.21 45.42
CA ALA A 116 -88.12 44.12 45.57
C ALA A 116 -87.58 43.66 44.19
N VAL A 117 -88.45 43.57 43.18
CA VAL A 117 -88.03 43.20 41.82
C VAL A 117 -87.13 44.28 41.22
N THR A 118 -87.47 45.56 41.40
CA THR A 118 -86.63 46.68 40.95
C THR A 118 -85.24 46.64 41.61
N LEU A 119 -85.17 46.43 42.92
CA LEU A 119 -83.91 46.34 43.66
C LEU A 119 -83.04 45.17 43.18
N TYR A 120 -83.67 44.03 42.88
CA TYR A 120 -82.98 42.87 42.33
C TYR A 120 -82.37 43.17 40.96
N ILE A 121 -83.11 43.85 40.06
CA ILE A 121 -82.60 44.28 38.75
C ILE A 121 -81.40 45.24 38.90
N VAL A 122 -81.45 46.17 39.84
CA VAL A 122 -80.32 47.07 40.14
C VAL A 122 -79.09 46.27 40.59
N GLY A 123 -79.28 45.27 41.45
CA GLY A 123 -78.21 44.36 41.88
C GLY A 123 -77.55 43.62 40.70
N LEU A 124 -78.37 43.07 39.79
CA LEU A 124 -77.87 42.44 38.55
C LEU A 124 -77.11 43.43 37.66
N GLY A 125 -77.61 44.66 37.51
CA GLY A 125 -76.97 45.70 36.71
C GLY A 125 -75.57 46.05 37.22
N LEU A 126 -75.39 46.17 38.54
CA LEU A 126 -74.07 46.40 39.15
C LEU A 126 -73.09 45.25 38.87
N MET A 127 -73.56 44.00 38.96
CA MET A 127 -72.72 42.84 38.63
C MET A 127 -72.35 42.79 37.15
N ALA A 128 -73.27 43.17 36.25
CA ALA A 128 -73.00 43.25 34.81
C ALA A 128 -71.90 44.26 34.49
N VAL A 129 -71.90 45.43 35.17
CA VAL A 129 -70.84 46.43 35.04
C VAL A 129 -69.50 45.88 35.54
N GLY A 130 -69.49 45.22 36.70
CA GLY A 130 -68.28 44.55 37.22
C GLY A 130 -67.70 43.52 36.24
N ALA A 131 -68.57 42.71 35.62
CA ALA A 131 -68.20 41.64 34.71
C ALA A 131 -67.69 42.10 33.34
N VAL A 132 -68.44 42.98 32.69
CA VAL A 132 -68.21 43.32 31.28
C VAL A 132 -67.29 44.52 31.13
N VAL A 133 -67.40 45.51 32.02
CA VAL A 133 -66.71 46.80 31.86
C VAL A 133 -65.33 46.78 32.50
N SER A 134 -65.12 46.08 33.62
CA SER A 134 -63.82 46.05 34.28
C SER A 134 -62.68 45.50 33.38
N PRO A 135 -62.86 44.43 32.59
CA PRO A 135 -61.81 43.94 31.68
C PRO A 135 -61.48 44.88 30.52
N LEU A 136 -62.42 45.74 30.12
CA LEU A 136 -62.24 46.68 29.00
C LEU A 136 -61.48 47.95 29.43
N LEU A 137 -61.49 48.28 30.73
CA LEU A 137 -60.82 49.46 31.27
C LEU A 137 -59.38 49.21 31.70
N THR A 138 -58.96 47.95 31.87
CA THR A 138 -57.56 47.59 32.18
C THR A 138 -56.80 47.15 30.93
N GLY A 139 -55.72 47.87 30.62
CA GLY A 139 -54.85 47.68 29.46
C GLY A 139 -54.16 46.31 29.42
N ARG A 140 -54.85 45.32 28.87
CA ARG A 140 -54.39 43.92 28.70
C ARG A 140 -53.25 43.74 27.70
N LYS A 141 -52.86 44.81 27.00
CA LYS A 141 -51.83 44.77 25.96
C LYS A 141 -50.41 44.73 26.56
N GLU A 142 -50.17 45.50 27.62
CA GLU A 142 -48.83 45.66 28.21
C GLU A 142 -48.32 44.38 28.87
N ALA A 143 -49.18 43.66 29.60
CA ALA A 143 -48.80 42.40 30.25
C ALA A 143 -48.56 41.24 29.26
N TYR A 144 -49.25 41.25 28.11
CA TYR A 144 -49.00 40.27 27.04
C TYR A 144 -47.67 40.55 26.35
N ASP A 145 -47.37 41.81 26.04
CA ASP A 145 -46.13 42.21 25.39
C ASP A 145 -44.90 41.91 26.27
N GLU A 146 -45.00 42.07 27.60
CA GLU A 146 -43.94 41.73 28.55
C GLU A 146 -43.69 40.20 28.61
N ALA A 147 -44.74 39.39 28.70
CA ALA A 147 -44.62 37.93 28.71
C ALA A 147 -43.98 37.37 27.42
N VAL A 148 -44.31 37.96 26.26
CA VAL A 148 -43.69 37.61 24.99
C VAL A 148 -42.20 37.93 24.99
N ARG A 149 -41.79 39.08 25.54
CA ARG A 149 -40.37 39.46 25.60
C ARG A 149 -39.56 38.51 26.48
N THR A 150 -40.07 38.16 27.66
CA THR A 150 -39.40 37.20 28.55
C THR A 150 -39.29 35.81 27.92
N ALA A 151 -40.31 35.35 27.18
CA ALA A 151 -40.26 34.08 26.47
C ALA A 151 -39.22 34.09 25.33
N GLN A 152 -39.07 35.22 24.62
CA GLN A 152 -38.05 35.37 23.58
C GLN A 152 -36.63 35.40 24.16
N GLU A 153 -36.40 36.14 25.25
CA GLU A 153 -35.11 36.18 25.95
C GLU A 153 -34.70 34.79 26.47
N ALA A 154 -35.64 34.02 27.02
CA ALA A 154 -35.41 32.65 27.45
C ALA A 154 -35.07 31.71 26.27
N THR A 155 -35.75 31.87 25.13
CA THR A 155 -35.49 31.07 23.92
C THR A 155 -34.12 31.37 23.33
N GLU A 156 -33.72 32.65 23.28
CA GLU A 156 -32.38 33.03 22.84
C GLU A 156 -31.28 32.51 23.77
N SER A 157 -31.50 32.58 25.09
CA SER A 157 -30.56 32.03 26.07
C SER A 157 -30.40 30.51 25.89
N ALA A 158 -31.49 29.79 25.70
CA ALA A 158 -31.46 28.35 25.45
C ALA A 158 -30.70 28.03 24.14
N LYS A 159 -30.92 28.81 23.09
CA LYS A 159 -30.19 28.66 21.82
C LYS A 159 -28.69 28.86 21.99
N ARG A 160 -28.26 29.91 22.69
CA ARG A 160 -26.83 30.15 22.97
C ARG A 160 -26.19 29.00 23.75
N SER A 161 -26.88 28.47 24.76
CA SER A 161 -26.38 27.31 25.51
C SER A 161 -26.28 26.04 24.64
N SER A 162 -27.22 25.85 23.71
CA SER A 162 -27.17 24.73 22.76
C SER A 162 -25.99 24.89 21.79
N ASP A 163 -25.78 26.09 21.26
CA ASP A 163 -24.67 26.37 20.33
C ASP A 163 -23.30 26.21 21.03
N GLU A 164 -23.18 26.62 22.30
CA GLU A 164 -21.98 26.41 23.11
C GLU A 164 -21.72 24.93 23.40
N ALA A 165 -22.76 24.17 23.75
CA ALA A 165 -22.65 22.72 23.96
C ALA A 165 -22.25 21.98 22.67
N GLU A 166 -22.77 22.39 21.52
CA GLU A 166 -22.41 21.81 20.22
C GLU A 166 -20.94 22.11 19.87
N ARG A 167 -20.44 23.31 20.15
CA ARG A 167 -19.02 23.65 19.97
C ARG A 167 -18.11 22.82 20.89
N ALA A 168 -18.45 22.70 22.17
CA ALA A 168 -17.69 21.88 23.11
C ALA A 168 -17.68 20.40 22.71
N SER A 169 -18.79 19.88 22.17
CA SER A 169 -18.86 18.52 21.62
C SER A 169 -17.93 18.36 20.42
N LYS A 170 -17.92 19.32 19.48
CA LYS A 170 -17.03 19.29 18.31
C LYS A 170 -15.56 19.35 18.68
N GLU A 171 -15.19 20.20 19.64
CA GLU A 171 -13.82 20.29 20.16
C GLU A 171 -13.38 18.97 20.81
N THR A 172 -14.26 18.33 21.57
CA THR A 172 -13.99 17.03 22.20
C THR A 172 -13.81 15.92 21.15
N GLU A 173 -14.66 15.91 20.11
CA GLU A 173 -14.57 14.97 19.01
C GLU A 173 -13.28 15.15 18.20
N GLN A 174 -12.89 16.40 17.91
CA GLN A 174 -11.62 16.73 17.28
C GLN A 174 -10.43 16.28 18.13
N ALA A 175 -10.44 16.56 19.43
CA ALA A 175 -9.38 16.12 20.34
C ALA A 175 -9.27 14.59 20.38
N SER A 176 -10.40 13.87 20.37
CA SER A 176 -10.41 12.40 20.31
C SER A 176 -9.87 11.87 18.97
N GLN A 177 -10.20 12.53 17.85
CA GLN A 177 -9.67 12.16 16.53
C GLN A 177 -8.15 12.36 16.48
N THR A 178 -7.65 13.52 16.92
CA THR A 178 -6.21 13.78 16.97
C THR A 178 -5.48 12.80 17.89
N ALA A 179 -6.06 12.43 19.04
CA ALA A 179 -5.46 11.42 19.92
C ALA A 179 -5.40 10.03 19.25
N SER A 180 -6.45 9.65 18.51
CA SER A 180 -6.46 8.40 17.74
C SER A 180 -5.40 8.39 16.63
N GLU A 181 -5.28 9.48 15.88
CA GLU A 181 -4.26 9.64 14.84
C GLU A 181 -2.85 9.55 15.43
N GLN A 182 -2.60 10.24 16.55
CA GLN A 182 -1.31 10.15 17.25
C GLN A 182 -0.99 8.73 17.73
N SER A 183 -1.98 7.99 18.23
CA SER A 183 -1.80 6.59 18.62
C SER A 183 -1.45 5.71 17.42
N GLN A 184 -2.12 5.91 16.27
CA GLN A 184 -1.82 5.17 15.04
C GLN A 184 -0.41 5.47 14.52
N ILE A 185 0.00 6.75 14.55
CA ILE A 185 1.37 7.15 14.17
C ILE A 185 2.40 6.51 15.11
N ALA A 186 2.14 6.49 16.41
CA ALA A 186 3.03 5.86 17.39
C ALA A 186 3.14 4.34 17.18
N GLU A 187 2.03 3.66 16.90
CA GLU A 187 2.03 2.22 16.56
C GLU A 187 2.78 1.94 15.26
N GLN A 188 2.59 2.77 14.23
CA GLN A 188 3.31 2.64 12.97
C GLN A 188 4.82 2.82 13.20
N ALA A 189 5.22 3.86 13.95
CA ALA A 189 6.62 4.10 14.28
C ALA A 189 7.24 2.93 15.09
N ALA A 190 6.47 2.31 15.99
CA ALA A 190 6.91 1.13 16.71
C ALA A 190 7.14 -0.07 15.77
N ARG A 191 6.20 -0.33 14.84
CA ARG A 191 6.37 -1.39 13.83
C ARG A 191 7.58 -1.13 12.94
N GLU A 192 7.74 0.09 12.45
CA GLU A 192 8.88 0.48 11.63
C GLU A 192 10.20 0.25 12.39
N ARG A 193 10.28 0.67 13.65
CA ARG A 193 11.45 0.42 14.51
C ARG A 193 11.73 -1.08 14.65
N ASP A 194 10.71 -1.89 14.89
CA ASP A 194 10.88 -3.34 15.07
C ASP A 194 11.35 -3.99 13.75
N THR A 195 10.83 -3.57 12.60
CA THR A 195 11.33 -4.04 11.28
C THR A 195 12.75 -3.58 11.00
N LEU A 196 13.14 -2.37 11.43
CA LEU A 196 14.51 -1.88 11.30
C LEU A 196 15.46 -2.65 12.21
N ALA A 197 15.03 -3.02 13.42
CA ALA A 197 15.82 -3.84 14.33
C ALA A 197 16.05 -5.25 13.75
N GLU A 198 15.04 -5.86 13.14
CA GLU A 198 15.17 -7.15 12.44
C GLU A 198 16.12 -7.06 11.23
N LYS A 199 16.01 -6.00 10.44
CA LYS A 199 16.94 -5.74 9.32
C LYS A 199 18.37 -5.53 9.80
N LEU A 200 18.55 -4.80 10.90
CA LEU A 200 19.87 -4.58 11.51
C LEU A 200 20.47 -5.90 11.99
N ALA A 201 19.71 -6.72 12.71
CA ALA A 201 20.16 -8.04 13.16
C ALA A 201 20.56 -8.95 11.99
N THR A 202 19.76 -8.96 10.92
CA THR A 202 20.09 -9.70 9.68
C THR A 202 21.37 -9.17 9.03
N SER A 203 21.54 -7.84 8.98
CA SER A 203 22.74 -7.21 8.43
C SER A 203 23.99 -7.48 9.28
N GLU A 204 23.87 -7.51 10.60
CA GLU A 204 24.96 -7.83 11.51
C GLU A 204 25.38 -9.29 11.36
N ALA A 205 24.41 -10.22 11.29
CA ALA A 205 24.68 -11.63 11.03
C ALA A 205 25.37 -11.85 9.68
N ALA A 206 24.90 -11.18 8.61
CA ALA A 206 25.53 -11.23 7.30
C ALA A 206 26.96 -10.67 7.32
N ARG A 207 27.21 -9.63 8.13
CA ARG A 207 28.56 -9.06 8.31
C ARG A 207 29.49 -10.02 9.03
N GLU A 208 29.01 -10.71 10.07
CA GLU A 208 29.77 -11.75 10.77
C GLU A 208 30.11 -12.92 9.84
N GLU A 209 29.14 -13.39 9.06
CA GLU A 209 29.37 -14.43 8.04
C GLU A 209 30.37 -13.97 6.97
N MET A 210 30.27 -12.73 6.50
CA MET A 210 31.23 -12.19 5.55
C MET A 210 32.63 -12.03 6.15
N ALA A 211 32.73 -11.73 7.45
CA ALA A 211 34.01 -11.68 8.15
C ALA A 211 34.67 -13.06 8.23
N THR A 212 33.92 -14.11 8.55
CA THR A 212 34.47 -15.49 8.59
C THR A 212 34.88 -15.96 7.20
N VAL A 213 34.10 -15.64 6.17
CA VAL A 213 34.47 -15.92 4.77
C VAL A 213 35.75 -15.16 4.39
N THR A 214 35.86 -13.88 4.78
CA THR A 214 37.06 -13.08 4.49
C THR A 214 38.30 -13.69 5.13
N GLU A 215 38.24 -14.04 6.42
CA GLU A 215 39.34 -14.72 7.11
C GLU A 215 39.71 -16.05 6.44
N ALA A 216 38.73 -16.85 6.02
CA ALA A 216 38.97 -18.09 5.29
C ALA A 216 39.65 -17.84 3.93
N THR A 217 39.18 -16.85 3.17
CA THR A 217 39.78 -16.49 1.88
C THR A 217 41.19 -15.92 2.02
N GLU A 218 41.46 -15.14 3.07
CA GLU A 218 42.81 -14.64 3.36
C GLU A 218 43.75 -15.79 3.72
N ALA A 219 43.28 -16.79 4.47
CA ALA A 219 44.04 -17.98 4.78
C ALA A 219 44.32 -18.84 3.53
N GLU A 220 43.33 -19.02 2.65
CA GLU A 220 43.50 -19.70 1.36
C GLU A 220 44.45 -18.95 0.43
N LEU A 221 44.32 -17.61 0.35
CA LEU A 221 45.22 -16.77 -0.42
C LEU A 221 46.64 -16.82 0.12
N ALA A 222 46.83 -16.82 1.44
CA ALA A 222 48.13 -16.98 2.07
C ALA A 222 48.73 -18.38 1.77
N ALA A 223 47.91 -19.43 1.78
CA ALA A 223 48.33 -20.76 1.39
C ALA A 223 48.73 -20.81 -0.09
N ALA A 224 47.91 -20.25 -0.99
CA ALA A 224 48.18 -20.16 -2.42
C ALA A 224 49.45 -19.34 -2.71
N HIS A 225 49.64 -18.20 -2.04
CA HIS A 225 50.89 -17.43 -2.10
C HIS A 225 52.09 -18.23 -1.58
N GLY A 226 51.91 -19.06 -0.54
CA GLY A 226 52.92 -20.00 -0.08
C GLY A 226 53.28 -21.05 -1.14
N THR A 227 52.29 -21.62 -1.82
CA THR A 227 52.48 -22.59 -2.91
C THR A 227 53.14 -21.94 -4.13
N ILE A 228 52.74 -20.72 -4.49
CA ILE A 228 53.34 -19.95 -5.58
C ILE A 228 54.77 -19.57 -5.23
N ALA A 229 55.04 -19.12 -4.00
CA ALA A 229 56.40 -18.83 -3.53
C ALA A 229 57.28 -20.08 -3.55
N ALA A 230 56.74 -21.25 -3.16
CA ALA A 230 57.42 -22.53 -3.27
C ALA A 230 57.64 -22.96 -4.73
N ALA A 231 56.71 -22.66 -5.63
CA ALA A 231 56.85 -22.90 -7.07
C ALA A 231 57.82 -21.92 -7.74
N MET A 232 57.98 -20.70 -7.19
CA MET A 232 58.93 -19.69 -7.65
C MET A 232 60.35 -19.88 -7.11
N ASP A 233 60.57 -20.75 -6.12
CA ASP A 233 61.90 -21.28 -5.76
C ASP A 233 62.36 -22.31 -6.81
N SER A 234 62.42 -21.89 -8.07
CA SER A 234 62.87 -22.73 -9.16
C SER A 234 64.32 -23.13 -8.92
N LYS A 235 64.54 -24.41 -8.64
CA LYS A 235 65.88 -25.00 -8.50
C LYS A 235 66.66 -25.04 -9.81
N ALA A 236 66.12 -24.49 -10.91
CA ALA A 236 66.75 -24.46 -12.22
C ALA A 236 66.68 -23.08 -12.88
N THR A 237 67.68 -22.78 -13.71
CA THR A 237 67.86 -21.49 -14.40
C THR A 237 68.00 -21.74 -15.90
N PHE A 238 67.29 -20.94 -16.69
CA PHE A 238 67.47 -20.94 -18.14
C PHE A 238 68.72 -20.14 -18.53
N GLU A 239 69.61 -20.77 -19.26
CA GLU A 239 70.79 -20.16 -19.85
C GLU A 239 70.60 -20.03 -21.36
N LEU A 240 70.78 -18.83 -21.89
CA LEU A 240 70.79 -18.55 -23.32
C LEU A 240 72.24 -18.32 -23.76
N PHE A 241 72.70 -19.09 -24.74
CA PHE A 241 74.10 -19.04 -25.20
C PHE A 241 74.21 -19.37 -26.69
N GLU A 242 75.39 -19.16 -27.24
CA GLU A 242 75.71 -19.30 -28.65
C GLU A 242 76.58 -20.54 -28.79
N ASP A 243 76.20 -21.42 -29.71
CA ASP A 243 76.91 -22.66 -29.97
C ASP A 243 78.14 -22.43 -30.86
N SER A 244 78.99 -23.45 -30.98
CA SER A 244 80.21 -23.41 -31.79
C SER A 244 79.96 -23.19 -33.29
N ALA A 245 78.70 -23.27 -33.75
CA ALA A 245 78.27 -22.99 -35.12
C ALA A 245 77.64 -21.59 -35.27
N GLY A 246 77.70 -20.75 -34.23
CA GLY A 246 77.16 -19.39 -34.23
C GLY A 246 75.63 -19.31 -34.12
N LYS A 247 74.96 -20.40 -33.76
CA LYS A 247 73.50 -20.43 -33.54
C LYS A 247 73.20 -20.26 -32.05
N TYR A 248 72.07 -19.64 -31.75
CA TYR A 248 71.63 -19.42 -30.37
C TYR A 248 70.83 -20.62 -29.86
N ARG A 249 71.14 -21.08 -28.65
CA ARG A 249 70.45 -22.18 -27.96
C ARG A 249 70.09 -21.74 -26.54
N TRP A 250 69.07 -22.40 -25.98
CA TRP A 250 68.78 -22.28 -24.55
C TRP A 250 68.91 -23.66 -23.89
N ARG A 251 69.28 -23.68 -22.61
CA ARG A 251 69.26 -24.87 -21.75
C ARG A 251 68.71 -24.51 -20.38
N LEU A 252 67.97 -25.42 -19.76
CA LEU A 252 67.52 -25.33 -18.38
C LEU A 252 68.50 -26.10 -17.50
N ARG A 253 69.26 -25.39 -16.67
CA ARG A 253 70.26 -25.99 -15.77
C ARG A 253 69.73 -26.00 -14.35
N HIS A 254 69.65 -27.17 -13.74
CA HIS A 254 69.37 -27.32 -12.32
C HIS A 254 70.55 -26.81 -11.46
N ARG A 255 70.29 -26.45 -10.21
CA ARG A 255 71.31 -25.96 -9.25
C ARG A 255 72.42 -26.97 -8.93
N ASN A 256 72.19 -28.26 -9.19
CA ASN A 256 73.22 -29.31 -9.13
C ASN A 256 74.04 -29.44 -10.43
N SER A 257 73.93 -28.45 -11.33
CA SER A 257 74.58 -28.38 -12.64
C SER A 257 74.06 -29.33 -13.73
N ASN A 258 73.10 -30.20 -13.45
CA ASN A 258 72.50 -31.06 -14.47
C ASN A 258 71.63 -30.26 -15.45
N ILE A 259 71.65 -30.63 -16.73
CA ILE A 259 70.76 -30.06 -17.76
C ILE A 259 69.46 -30.86 -17.74
N ILE A 260 68.33 -30.19 -17.53
CA ILE A 260 66.99 -30.81 -17.47
C ILE A 260 66.30 -30.75 -18.85
N ALA A 261 66.51 -29.65 -19.58
CA ALA A 261 65.92 -29.44 -20.91
C ALA A 261 66.83 -28.57 -21.76
N ASP A 262 66.79 -28.73 -23.07
CA ASP A 262 67.48 -27.84 -24.02
C ASP A 262 66.63 -27.57 -25.26
N SER A 263 67.08 -26.63 -26.09
CA SER A 263 66.34 -26.24 -27.28
C SER A 263 66.37 -27.25 -28.42
N ALA A 264 67.07 -28.40 -28.27
CA ALA A 264 67.42 -29.45 -29.25
C ALA A 264 68.08 -28.95 -30.56
N GLN A 265 67.53 -27.90 -31.17
CA GLN A 265 67.98 -27.19 -32.35
C GLN A 265 68.59 -25.82 -31.99
N GLY A 266 69.52 -25.35 -32.84
CA GLY A 266 70.07 -24.01 -32.77
C GLY A 266 69.25 -23.01 -33.59
N TYR A 267 68.89 -21.88 -32.97
CA TYR A 267 68.18 -20.78 -33.60
C TYR A 267 69.12 -19.80 -34.30
N SER A 268 68.63 -19.17 -35.37
CA SER A 268 69.43 -18.20 -36.14
C SER A 268 69.62 -16.83 -35.47
N SER A 269 68.91 -16.53 -34.37
CA SER A 269 69.10 -15.29 -33.63
C SER A 269 68.70 -15.42 -32.15
N ARG A 270 69.30 -14.58 -31.30
CA ARG A 270 69.00 -14.49 -29.86
C ARG A 270 67.52 -14.23 -29.58
N GLN A 271 66.88 -13.38 -30.39
CA GLN A 271 65.46 -13.05 -30.25
C GLN A 271 64.55 -14.26 -30.54
N LYS A 272 64.87 -15.06 -31.56
CA LYS A 272 64.12 -16.30 -31.87
C LYS A 272 64.29 -17.36 -30.78
N ALA A 273 65.50 -17.51 -30.25
CA ALA A 273 65.76 -18.39 -29.13
C ALA A 273 65.01 -17.96 -27.85
N MET A 274 64.95 -16.64 -27.58
CA MET A 274 64.17 -16.07 -26.46
C MET A 274 62.66 -16.28 -26.66
N GLN A 275 62.15 -16.15 -27.88
CA GLN A 275 60.75 -16.40 -28.19
C GLN A 275 60.39 -17.88 -28.00
N GLY A 276 61.27 -18.79 -28.44
CA GLY A 276 61.13 -20.23 -28.18
C GLY A 276 61.14 -20.55 -26.69
N LEU A 277 62.06 -19.94 -25.93
CA LEU A 277 62.14 -20.06 -24.47
C LEU A 277 60.85 -19.59 -23.78
N ARG A 278 60.32 -18.41 -24.15
CA ARG A 278 59.07 -17.89 -23.58
C ARG A 278 57.88 -18.79 -23.89
N SER A 279 57.85 -19.40 -25.09
CA SER A 279 56.82 -20.38 -25.45
C SER A 279 56.88 -21.61 -24.55
N VAL A 280 58.08 -22.11 -24.22
CA VAL A 280 58.23 -23.23 -23.28
C VAL A 280 57.78 -22.81 -21.88
N GLN A 281 58.16 -21.62 -21.41
CA GLN A 281 57.74 -21.12 -20.08
C GLN A 281 56.21 -20.96 -19.96
N SER A 282 55.52 -20.54 -21.02
CA SER A 282 54.06 -20.35 -20.98
C SER A 282 53.27 -21.66 -21.13
N ASN A 283 53.78 -22.61 -21.92
CA ASN A 283 53.04 -23.83 -22.25
C ASN A 283 53.40 -25.03 -21.36
N ALA A 284 54.58 -25.05 -20.73
CA ALA A 284 55.02 -26.20 -19.94
C ALA A 284 54.14 -26.47 -18.71
N ALA A 285 53.57 -25.43 -18.07
CA ALA A 285 52.72 -25.59 -16.90
C ALA A 285 51.35 -26.24 -17.20
N GLY A 286 50.90 -26.21 -18.46
CA GLY A 286 49.61 -26.79 -18.90
C GLY A 286 49.75 -27.88 -19.97
N GLY A 287 50.98 -28.34 -20.25
CA GLY A 287 51.24 -29.36 -21.25
C GLY A 287 50.83 -30.75 -20.76
N ALA A 288 49.97 -31.44 -21.50
CA ALA A 288 49.60 -32.81 -21.20
C ALA A 288 50.80 -33.75 -21.40
N VAL A 289 51.09 -34.60 -20.41
CA VAL A 289 52.07 -35.68 -20.54
C VAL A 289 51.42 -36.81 -21.33
N VAL A 290 52.02 -37.17 -22.47
CA VAL A 290 51.57 -38.27 -23.32
C VAL A 290 52.64 -39.35 -23.29
N PHE A 291 52.28 -40.54 -22.81
CA PHE A 291 53.14 -41.73 -22.90
C PHE A 291 52.96 -42.36 -24.28
N PHE A 292 54.04 -42.44 -25.05
CA PHE A 292 54.08 -43.25 -26.26
C PHE A 292 54.51 -44.66 -25.86
N GLU A 293 53.66 -45.66 -26.13
CA GLU A 293 53.93 -47.08 -25.86
C GLU A 293 55.11 -47.58 -26.72
N ASP A 294 56.32 -47.44 -26.19
CA ASP A 294 57.51 -48.23 -26.55
C ASP A 294 58.63 -48.03 -25.50
N ALA A 295 58.25 -47.89 -24.22
CA ALA A 295 59.19 -47.87 -23.11
C ALA A 295 59.40 -49.29 -22.60
N THR A 296 60.55 -49.88 -22.90
CA THR A 296 60.96 -51.20 -22.42
C THR A 296 61.02 -51.24 -20.88
N GLU A 297 60.52 -52.34 -20.32
CA GLU A 297 60.25 -52.71 -18.93
C GLU A 297 61.37 -52.58 -17.85
N ASP A 298 62.33 -51.65 -17.95
CA ASP A 298 63.42 -51.56 -16.92
C ASP A 298 63.73 -50.16 -16.37
N ASP A 299 62.80 -49.20 -16.50
CA ASP A 299 62.86 -47.94 -15.76
C ASP A 299 61.92 -48.02 -14.55
N THR A 300 62.49 -48.32 -13.38
CA THR A 300 61.77 -48.29 -12.10
C THR A 300 61.41 -46.85 -11.74
N ALA A 301 60.22 -46.44 -12.18
CA ALA A 301 59.56 -45.20 -11.83
C ALA A 301 59.05 -45.27 -10.38
N GLU A 302 59.94 -45.14 -9.39
CA GLU A 302 59.56 -45.07 -7.98
C GLU A 302 59.39 -43.65 -7.43
N ASP A 303 59.46 -42.58 -8.26
CA ASP A 303 59.38 -41.21 -7.71
C ASP A 303 58.79 -40.15 -8.68
N VAL A 304 57.73 -40.51 -9.42
CA VAL A 304 56.90 -39.50 -10.10
C VAL A 304 55.67 -39.22 -9.22
N PRO A 305 55.55 -38.03 -8.59
CA PRO A 305 54.35 -37.71 -7.83
C PRO A 305 53.15 -37.59 -8.78
N VAL A 306 52.19 -38.49 -8.61
CA VAL A 306 50.86 -38.40 -9.22
C VAL A 306 50.21 -37.12 -8.70
N VAL A 307 49.99 -36.13 -9.56
CA VAL A 307 49.16 -34.96 -9.23
C VAL A 307 47.71 -35.48 -9.18
N PRO A 308 47.05 -35.51 -8.01
CA PRO A 308 45.67 -35.97 -7.94
C PRO A 308 44.78 -35.06 -8.80
N ALA A 309 43.80 -35.65 -9.47
CA ALA A 309 42.70 -34.89 -10.06
C ALA A 309 42.07 -34.01 -8.96
N PRO A 310 41.58 -32.79 -9.28
CA PRO A 310 40.93 -31.96 -8.27
C PRO A 310 39.80 -32.76 -7.63
N GLU A 311 39.89 -32.99 -6.31
CA GLU A 311 38.85 -33.65 -5.53
C GLU A 311 37.55 -32.85 -5.70
N SER A 312 36.48 -33.54 -6.09
CA SER A 312 35.17 -32.92 -6.31
C SER A 312 34.16 -33.54 -5.36
N ASP A 313 33.63 -32.70 -4.48
CA ASP A 313 32.53 -33.04 -3.57
C ASP A 313 31.16 -33.02 -4.27
N ALA A 314 31.12 -33.28 -5.58
CA ALA A 314 29.89 -33.30 -6.36
C ALA A 314 29.86 -34.47 -7.34
N THR A 315 28.65 -34.99 -7.56
CA THR A 315 28.37 -36.15 -8.39
C THR A 315 27.31 -35.81 -9.44
N PHE A 316 27.54 -36.21 -10.69
CA PHE A 316 26.52 -36.14 -11.73
C PHE A 316 25.55 -37.31 -11.57
N GLU A 317 24.29 -37.00 -11.30
CA GLU A 317 23.19 -37.97 -11.24
C GLU A 317 22.41 -37.96 -12.55
N LEU A 318 22.27 -39.14 -13.15
CA LEU A 318 21.44 -39.37 -14.33
C LEU A 318 20.04 -39.87 -13.92
N PHE A 319 18.97 -39.25 -14.41
CA PHE A 319 17.60 -39.71 -14.13
C PHE A 319 16.69 -39.56 -15.35
N GLU A 320 15.59 -40.32 -15.38
CA GLU A 320 14.52 -40.20 -16.37
C GLU A 320 13.38 -39.37 -15.74
N ASP A 321 12.89 -38.38 -16.47
CA ASP A 321 11.78 -37.55 -16.02
C ASP A 321 10.42 -38.21 -16.26
N SER A 322 9.34 -37.55 -15.83
CA SER A 322 7.98 -38.06 -16.02
C SER A 322 7.52 -38.12 -17.48
N ALA A 323 8.24 -37.47 -18.41
CA ALA A 323 7.96 -37.48 -19.83
C ALA A 323 8.76 -38.57 -20.59
N GLY A 324 9.59 -39.34 -19.89
CA GLY A 324 10.47 -40.36 -20.48
C GLY A 324 11.74 -39.78 -21.10
N GLU A 325 12.07 -38.51 -20.80
CA GLU A 325 13.29 -37.87 -21.26
C GLU A 325 14.39 -38.04 -20.19
N PHE A 326 15.62 -38.25 -20.64
CA PHE A 326 16.77 -38.39 -19.75
C PHE A 326 17.33 -37.02 -19.38
N ARG A 327 17.58 -36.79 -18.10
CA ARG A 327 18.15 -35.55 -17.56
C ARG A 327 19.37 -35.87 -16.71
N TRP A 328 20.18 -34.85 -16.47
CA TRP A 328 21.27 -34.91 -15.50
C TRP A 328 21.15 -33.77 -14.50
N ARG A 329 21.64 -34.00 -13.29
CA ARG A 329 21.87 -32.94 -12.30
C ARG A 329 23.22 -33.15 -11.64
N LEU A 330 23.95 -32.07 -11.38
CA LEU A 330 25.16 -32.09 -10.57
C LEU A 330 24.77 -31.81 -9.13
N ARG A 331 24.92 -32.79 -8.25
CA ARG A 331 24.60 -32.69 -6.83
C ARG A 331 25.87 -32.63 -6.01
N HIS A 332 26.00 -31.62 -5.16
CA HIS A 332 27.05 -31.58 -4.14
C HIS A 332 26.72 -32.55 -3.00
N ASP A 333 27.73 -33.09 -2.33
CA ASP A 333 27.60 -33.99 -1.17
C ASP A 333 26.74 -33.43 -0.02
N ASN A 334 26.57 -32.11 0.07
CA ASN A 334 25.66 -31.47 1.04
C ASN A 334 24.17 -31.55 0.63
N GLY A 335 23.86 -32.20 -0.50
CA GLY A 335 22.52 -32.38 -1.05
C GLY A 335 22.06 -31.27 -1.99
N ASN A 336 22.81 -30.17 -2.13
CA ASN A 336 22.42 -29.06 -3.00
C ASN A 336 22.63 -29.41 -4.47
N ILE A 337 21.67 -29.04 -5.31
CA ILE A 337 21.81 -29.11 -6.76
C ILE A 337 22.64 -27.90 -7.20
N LEU A 338 23.79 -28.16 -7.79
CA LEU A 338 24.66 -27.12 -8.33
C LEU A 338 24.22 -26.73 -9.73
N ALA A 339 23.86 -27.70 -10.58
CA ALA A 339 23.46 -27.48 -11.97
C ALA A 339 22.54 -28.59 -12.46
N ASP A 340 21.71 -28.33 -13.47
CA ASP A 340 20.97 -29.35 -14.20
C ASP A 340 21.01 -29.16 -15.72
N SER A 341 20.42 -30.11 -16.45
CA SER A 341 20.45 -30.15 -17.91
C SER A 341 19.64 -29.08 -18.63
N GLY A 342 18.73 -28.38 -17.94
CA GLY A 342 17.76 -27.42 -18.49
C GLY A 342 16.72 -28.00 -19.45
N GLU A 343 17.12 -28.98 -20.27
CA GLU A 343 16.30 -29.69 -21.24
C GLU A 343 16.39 -31.22 -21.04
N GLY A 344 15.38 -31.93 -21.55
CA GLY A 344 15.34 -33.39 -21.58
C GLY A 344 16.04 -33.96 -22.82
N TYR A 345 16.83 -35.01 -22.64
CA TYR A 345 17.51 -35.72 -23.72
C TYR A 345 16.77 -36.99 -24.12
N ALA A 346 16.70 -37.26 -25.42
CA ALA A 346 16.08 -38.49 -25.94
C ALA A 346 16.80 -39.81 -25.58
N SER A 347 18.03 -39.77 -25.06
CA SER A 347 18.76 -40.99 -24.67
C SER A 347 19.84 -40.74 -23.62
N LYS A 348 20.16 -41.76 -22.80
CA LYS A 348 21.31 -41.76 -21.87
C LYS A 348 22.64 -41.43 -22.56
N SER A 349 22.82 -41.83 -23.83
CA SER A 349 24.03 -41.55 -24.60
C SER A 349 24.17 -40.07 -24.95
N ASN A 350 23.06 -39.36 -25.19
CA ASN A 350 23.08 -37.91 -25.41
C ASN A 350 23.46 -37.17 -24.13
N VAL A 351 22.97 -37.64 -22.98
CA VAL A 351 23.35 -37.07 -21.69
C VAL A 351 24.86 -37.22 -21.45
N ARG A 352 25.47 -38.37 -21.75
CA ARG A 352 26.93 -38.54 -21.58
C ARG A 352 27.73 -37.52 -22.40
N ARG A 353 27.33 -37.26 -23.65
CA ARG A 353 27.96 -36.23 -24.49
C ARG A 353 27.75 -34.81 -23.94
N ALA A 354 26.59 -34.55 -23.35
CA ALA A 354 26.33 -33.29 -22.66
C ALA A 354 27.25 -33.12 -21.45
N LEU A 355 27.43 -34.17 -20.63
CA LEU A 355 28.35 -34.16 -19.48
C LEU A 355 29.81 -33.97 -19.89
N GLU A 356 30.26 -34.59 -20.97
CA GLU A 356 31.59 -34.33 -21.57
C GLU A 356 31.74 -32.85 -21.96
N SER A 357 30.69 -32.26 -22.53
CA SER A 357 30.67 -30.84 -22.90
C SER A 357 30.70 -29.93 -21.67
N VAL A 358 29.96 -30.25 -20.61
CA VAL A 358 30.00 -29.53 -19.32
C VAL A 358 31.42 -29.54 -18.78
N ARG A 359 32.07 -30.71 -18.67
CA ARG A 359 33.45 -30.84 -18.17
C ARG A 359 34.46 -30.07 -19.03
N ALA A 360 34.29 -30.07 -20.34
CA ALA A 360 35.19 -29.39 -21.26
C ALA A 360 35.04 -27.86 -21.24
N TYR A 361 33.81 -27.35 -21.10
CA TYR A 361 33.53 -25.92 -21.29
C TYR A 361 33.49 -25.12 -19.99
N VAL A 362 33.08 -25.72 -18.88
CA VAL A 362 32.95 -25.04 -17.58
C VAL A 362 34.26 -24.37 -17.10
N PRO A 363 35.44 -25.03 -17.13
CA PRO A 363 36.69 -24.43 -16.65
C PRO A 363 37.08 -23.12 -17.35
N GLY A 364 36.75 -23.01 -18.64
CA GLY A 364 37.12 -21.87 -19.49
C GLY A 364 35.98 -20.90 -19.79
N ALA A 365 34.78 -21.12 -19.24
CA ALA A 365 33.61 -20.30 -19.56
C ALA A 365 33.70 -18.92 -18.91
N ALA A 366 33.63 -17.87 -19.74
CA ALA A 366 33.63 -16.49 -19.31
C ALA A 366 32.31 -16.11 -18.61
N TYR A 367 32.37 -15.13 -17.70
CA TYR A 367 31.20 -14.49 -17.12
C TYR A 367 30.61 -13.48 -18.10
N LEU A 368 29.35 -13.66 -18.44
CA LEU A 368 28.57 -12.64 -19.15
C LEU A 368 28.06 -11.64 -18.10
N LYS A 369 28.87 -10.63 -17.75
CA LYS A 369 28.40 -9.52 -16.92
C LYS A 369 27.79 -8.46 -17.84
N ILE A 370 26.47 -8.29 -17.76
CA ILE A 370 25.74 -7.21 -18.41
C ILE A 370 25.43 -6.17 -17.32
N ASP A 371 26.09 -5.00 -17.33
CA ASP A 371 25.92 -3.97 -16.29
C ASP A 371 26.13 -2.54 -16.81
N PRO A 372 25.06 -1.77 -17.09
CA PRO A 372 23.68 -2.23 -17.28
C PRO A 372 23.45 -2.89 -18.65
N VAL A 373 24.40 -2.75 -19.59
CA VAL A 373 24.30 -3.27 -20.96
C VAL A 373 25.59 -3.93 -21.42
N ALA A 374 25.52 -4.76 -22.47
CA ALA A 374 26.68 -5.37 -23.11
C ALA A 374 26.38 -5.76 -24.57
N TYR A 375 27.39 -5.73 -25.43
CA TYR A 375 27.28 -6.17 -26.82
C TYR A 375 27.53 -7.68 -26.94
N GLU A 376 26.55 -8.44 -27.43
CA GLU A 376 26.72 -9.85 -27.80
C GLU A 376 26.93 -10.00 -29.31
N VAL A 377 28.05 -10.64 -29.72
CA VAL A 377 28.30 -11.00 -31.12
C VAL A 377 28.07 -12.51 -31.30
N TYR A 378 27.10 -12.87 -32.15
CA TYR A 378 26.67 -14.24 -32.38
C TYR A 378 26.59 -14.55 -33.89
N ALA A 379 26.60 -15.84 -34.25
CA ALA A 379 26.32 -16.29 -35.60
C ALA A 379 24.83 -16.64 -35.72
N ASP A 380 24.17 -16.20 -36.78
CA ASP A 380 22.78 -16.51 -37.07
C ASP A 380 22.62 -17.89 -37.74
N ALA A 381 21.38 -18.28 -38.04
CA ALA A 381 21.08 -19.55 -38.72
C ALA A 381 21.65 -19.64 -40.15
N ALA A 382 21.95 -18.51 -40.78
CA ALA A 382 22.56 -18.44 -42.11
C ALA A 382 24.11 -18.46 -42.06
N GLY A 383 24.71 -18.48 -40.86
CA GLY A 383 26.16 -18.41 -40.66
C GLY A 383 26.75 -16.99 -40.76
N GLU A 384 25.89 -15.97 -40.84
CA GLU A 384 26.27 -14.57 -40.78
C GLU A 384 26.43 -14.12 -39.32
N PHE A 385 27.39 -13.25 -39.06
CA PHE A 385 27.59 -12.69 -37.72
C PHE A 385 26.69 -11.48 -37.51
N ARG A 386 25.96 -11.46 -36.41
CA ARG A 386 25.17 -10.30 -35.96
C ARG A 386 25.62 -9.87 -34.58
N TRP A 387 25.30 -8.64 -34.22
CA TRP A 387 25.50 -8.14 -32.88
C TRP A 387 24.19 -7.60 -32.31
N ARG A 388 24.03 -7.68 -31.00
CA ARG A 388 22.91 -7.06 -30.27
C ARG A 388 23.41 -6.40 -28.98
N LEU A 389 22.85 -5.27 -28.63
CA LEU A 389 23.07 -4.59 -27.35
C LEU A 389 22.01 -5.08 -26.37
N LEU A 390 22.44 -5.88 -25.40
CA LEU A 390 21.58 -6.46 -24.37
C LEU A 390 21.60 -5.57 -23.14
N HIS A 391 20.43 -5.33 -22.55
CA HIS A 391 20.33 -4.80 -21.20
C HIS A 391 20.24 -5.95 -20.19
N ARG A 392 20.64 -5.69 -18.93
CA ARG A 392 20.66 -6.68 -17.84
C ARG A 392 19.32 -7.36 -17.55
N ASN A 393 18.21 -6.76 -18.00
CA ASN A 393 16.85 -7.33 -17.90
C ASN A 393 16.47 -8.24 -19.09
N GLY A 394 17.39 -8.50 -20.03
CA GLY A 394 17.16 -9.32 -21.21
C GLY A 394 16.61 -8.58 -22.43
N ASN A 395 16.27 -7.30 -22.33
CA ASN A 395 15.79 -6.54 -23.47
C ASN A 395 16.91 -6.23 -24.46
N ILE A 396 16.61 -6.35 -25.75
CA ILE A 396 17.50 -5.91 -26.83
C ILE A 396 17.26 -4.42 -27.04
N LEU A 397 18.24 -3.61 -26.68
CA LEU A 397 18.16 -2.17 -26.87
C LEU A 397 18.45 -1.80 -28.32
N ALA A 398 19.41 -2.47 -28.97
CA ALA A 398 19.83 -2.21 -30.34
C ALA A 398 20.29 -3.51 -31.00
N ASP A 399 20.17 -3.63 -32.32
CA ASP A 399 20.80 -4.70 -33.10
C ASP A 399 21.46 -4.18 -34.38
N SER A 400 22.16 -5.08 -35.07
CA SER A 400 22.92 -4.73 -36.27
C SER A 400 22.08 -4.36 -37.49
N GLY A 401 20.80 -4.73 -37.55
CA GLY A 401 19.94 -4.58 -38.73
C GLY A 401 20.35 -5.42 -39.96
N GLU A 402 21.62 -5.85 -40.04
CA GLU A 402 22.21 -6.63 -41.12
C GLU A 402 23.10 -7.76 -40.60
N GLY A 403 23.42 -8.72 -41.48
CA GLY A 403 24.39 -9.79 -41.22
C GLY A 403 25.79 -9.46 -41.74
N TYR A 404 26.81 -9.79 -40.97
CA TYR A 404 28.21 -9.59 -41.34
C TYR A 404 28.90 -10.91 -41.72
N SER A 405 29.72 -10.89 -42.76
CA SER A 405 30.49 -12.07 -43.20
C SER A 405 31.58 -12.53 -42.24
N SER A 406 31.93 -11.74 -41.21
CA SER A 406 32.92 -12.13 -40.20
C SER A 406 32.63 -11.55 -38.83
N ARG A 407 32.99 -12.29 -37.77
CA ARG A 407 32.91 -11.85 -36.36
C ARG A 407 33.65 -10.54 -36.11
N SER A 408 34.80 -10.37 -36.78
CA SER A 408 35.60 -9.14 -36.69
C SER A 408 34.86 -7.93 -37.26
N ASN A 409 34.04 -8.09 -38.30
CA ASN A 409 33.23 -7.02 -38.87
C ASN A 409 32.09 -6.65 -37.92
N ALA A 410 31.33 -7.65 -37.44
CA ALA A 410 30.25 -7.43 -36.47
C ALA A 410 30.75 -6.75 -35.19
N ARG A 411 31.93 -7.15 -34.69
CA ARG A 411 32.58 -6.54 -33.54
C ARG A 411 32.98 -5.08 -33.78
N ARG A 412 33.45 -4.74 -34.99
CA ARG A 412 33.76 -3.34 -35.33
C ARG A 412 32.50 -2.51 -35.45
N ALA A 413 31.42 -3.06 -36.02
CA ALA A 413 30.13 -2.40 -36.07
C ALA A 413 29.56 -2.12 -34.67
N ALA A 414 29.58 -3.10 -33.77
CA ALA A 414 29.15 -2.93 -32.38
C ALA A 414 29.93 -1.80 -31.66
N ARG A 415 31.25 -1.76 -31.80
CA ARG A 415 32.07 -0.66 -31.22
C ARG A 415 31.72 0.71 -31.81
N ARG A 416 31.41 0.76 -33.11
CA ARG A 416 31.04 1.99 -33.79
C ARG A 416 29.73 2.58 -33.26
N VAL A 417 28.82 1.75 -32.73
CA VAL A 417 27.62 2.23 -32.02
C VAL A 417 28.02 2.97 -30.74
N GLY A 418 28.93 2.42 -29.93
CA GLY A 418 29.41 3.09 -28.71
C GLY A 418 30.14 4.40 -28.98
N GLU A 419 30.80 4.52 -30.14
CA GLU A 419 31.46 5.75 -30.59
C GLU A 419 30.48 6.80 -31.14
N LEU A 420 29.43 6.38 -31.85
CA LEU A 420 28.52 7.30 -32.54
C LEU A 420 27.29 7.67 -31.72
N ALA A 421 26.73 6.74 -30.94
CA ALA A 421 25.46 6.95 -30.28
C ALA A 421 25.46 8.15 -29.31
N PRO A 422 26.46 8.34 -28.42
CA PRO A 422 26.43 9.43 -27.43
C PRO A 422 26.33 10.83 -28.03
N ASP A 423 26.96 11.03 -29.19
CA ASP A 423 27.08 12.33 -29.87
C ASP A 423 26.06 12.51 -31.01
N SER A 424 25.25 11.49 -31.31
CA SER A 424 24.27 11.53 -32.39
C SER A 424 22.94 12.10 -31.92
N GLU A 425 22.52 13.25 -32.45
CA GLU A 425 21.21 13.83 -32.16
C GLU A 425 20.06 13.06 -32.86
N VAL A 426 18.87 13.14 -32.26
CA VAL A 426 17.63 12.68 -32.90
C VAL A 426 17.34 13.54 -34.14
N ASP A 427 16.98 12.90 -35.23
CA ASP A 427 16.73 13.49 -36.55
C ASP A 427 18.01 13.95 -37.34
N ASP A 428 19.22 13.72 -36.80
CA ASP A 428 20.51 13.86 -37.54
C ASP A 428 21.27 12.53 -37.64
N GLY A 429 21.54 11.88 -36.50
CA GLY A 429 22.16 10.54 -36.45
C GLY A 429 21.14 9.43 -36.19
N PHE A 430 20.18 9.68 -35.28
CA PHE A 430 19.07 8.76 -35.00
C PHE A 430 17.82 9.15 -35.81
N GLU A 431 17.49 8.35 -36.82
CA GLU A 431 16.27 8.50 -37.60
C GLU A 431 15.13 7.72 -36.93
N VAL A 432 14.16 8.43 -36.34
CA VAL A 432 12.96 7.84 -35.70
C VAL A 432 11.78 7.89 -36.68
N TYR A 433 11.27 6.73 -37.10
CA TYR A 433 10.25 6.61 -38.15
C TYR A 433 9.15 5.60 -37.78
N GLN A 434 8.00 5.71 -38.43
CA GLN A 434 6.93 4.71 -38.32
C GLN A 434 7.07 3.70 -39.48
N ASP A 435 7.03 2.41 -39.18
CA ASP A 435 7.11 1.35 -40.18
C ASP A 435 5.74 1.01 -40.80
N ASN A 436 5.71 0.04 -41.70
CA ASN A 436 4.49 -0.39 -42.39
C ASN A 436 3.49 -1.12 -41.48
N ALA A 437 3.91 -1.53 -40.28
CA ALA A 437 3.06 -2.16 -39.27
C ALA A 437 2.51 -1.13 -38.26
N GLU A 438 2.68 0.17 -38.55
CA GLU A 438 2.32 1.29 -37.67
C GLU A 438 3.12 1.33 -36.36
N GLU A 439 4.20 0.56 -36.25
CA GLU A 439 5.12 0.57 -35.11
C GLU A 439 6.19 1.65 -35.30
N TRP A 440 6.59 2.30 -34.21
CA TRP A 440 7.67 3.28 -34.22
C TRP A 440 9.00 2.58 -34.05
N ARG A 441 9.96 2.89 -34.91
CA ARG A 441 11.31 2.33 -34.92
C ARG A 441 12.34 3.45 -35.00
N TRP A 442 13.57 3.13 -34.66
CA TRP A 442 14.67 4.07 -34.82
C TRP A 442 15.85 3.35 -35.46
N ARG A 443 16.63 4.09 -36.25
CA ARG A 443 17.89 3.59 -36.80
C ARG A 443 19.00 4.60 -36.64
N LEU A 444 20.20 4.14 -36.31
CA LEU A 444 21.40 4.94 -36.19
C LEU A 444 22.19 4.86 -37.49
N ARG A 445 22.46 6.01 -38.11
CA ARG A 445 23.28 6.12 -39.31
C ARG A 445 24.59 6.81 -39.00
N ALA A 446 25.67 6.33 -39.59
CA ALA A 446 26.93 7.08 -39.60
C ALA A 446 26.83 8.25 -40.59
N ALA A 447 27.74 9.24 -40.47
CA ALA A 447 27.78 10.42 -41.35
C ALA A 447 27.92 10.08 -42.86
N ASN A 448 28.37 8.87 -43.20
CA ASN A 448 28.45 8.36 -44.58
C ASN A 448 27.13 7.70 -45.07
N GLY A 449 26.06 7.72 -44.27
CA GLY A 449 24.76 7.11 -44.57
C GLY A 449 24.65 5.61 -44.26
N GLU A 450 25.74 4.98 -43.83
CA GLU A 450 25.80 3.56 -43.47
C GLU A 450 24.91 3.29 -42.25
N LEU A 451 24.09 2.23 -42.32
CA LEU A 451 23.30 1.77 -41.18
C LEU A 451 24.26 1.15 -40.15
N VAL A 452 24.27 1.68 -38.94
CA VAL A 452 25.14 1.21 -37.87
C VAL A 452 24.36 0.36 -36.89
N ALA A 453 23.12 0.75 -36.55
CA ALA A 453 22.23 0.01 -35.66
C ALA A 453 20.75 0.27 -35.98
N ASP A 454 19.86 -0.65 -35.61
CA ASP A 454 18.41 -0.48 -35.62
C ASP A 454 17.82 -0.85 -34.26
N SER A 455 16.61 -0.38 -34.01
CA SER A 455 15.72 -0.82 -32.95
C SER A 455 15.43 -2.33 -33.06
N GLY A 456 15.82 -3.08 -32.02
CA GLY A 456 15.56 -4.53 -31.96
C GLY A 456 14.08 -4.91 -31.79
N GLU A 457 13.21 -3.92 -31.57
CA GLU A 457 11.76 -4.07 -31.43
C GLU A 457 11.02 -2.82 -31.95
N GLY A 458 9.74 -2.97 -32.28
CA GLY A 458 8.85 -1.85 -32.60
C GLY A 458 8.19 -1.27 -31.36
N TYR A 459 8.03 0.06 -31.32
CA TYR A 459 7.47 0.81 -30.21
C TYR A 459 6.05 1.30 -30.51
N ALA A 460 5.18 1.37 -29.50
CA ALA A 460 3.79 1.78 -29.67
C ALA A 460 3.59 3.24 -30.09
N ASN A 461 4.58 4.12 -29.87
CA ASN A 461 4.52 5.53 -30.23
C ASN A 461 5.92 6.16 -30.33
N ARG A 462 6.02 7.33 -30.97
CA ARG A 462 7.28 8.06 -31.18
C ARG A 462 8.04 8.32 -29.87
N SER A 463 7.32 8.69 -28.81
CA SER A 463 7.93 8.97 -27.50
C SER A 463 8.66 7.74 -26.95
N LYS A 464 8.07 6.55 -27.08
CA LYS A 464 8.71 5.30 -26.63
C LYS A 464 9.95 4.93 -27.43
N ALA A 465 9.94 5.21 -28.74
CA ALA A 465 11.14 5.07 -29.57
C ALA A 465 12.23 6.08 -29.17
N MET A 466 11.86 7.32 -28.81
CA MET A 466 12.80 8.32 -28.30
C MET A 466 13.38 7.93 -26.94
N ASP A 467 12.56 7.44 -25.99
CA ASP A 467 13.04 6.89 -24.71
C ASP A 467 14.07 5.76 -24.95
N ALA A 468 13.91 4.99 -26.02
CA ALA A 468 14.84 3.92 -26.38
C ALA A 468 16.16 4.46 -26.95
N VAL A 469 16.10 5.50 -27.79
CA VAL A 469 17.29 6.21 -28.25
C VAL A 469 18.08 6.75 -27.06
N GLU A 470 17.44 7.42 -26.10
CA GLU A 470 18.11 7.96 -24.90
C GLU A 470 18.84 6.87 -24.10
N ARG A 471 18.25 5.67 -23.98
CA ARG A 471 18.92 4.53 -23.32
C ARG A 471 20.15 4.07 -24.10
N VAL A 472 20.07 3.99 -25.42
CA VAL A 472 21.23 3.62 -26.24
C VAL A 472 22.32 4.69 -26.15
N GLN A 473 21.98 5.98 -26.24
CA GLN A 473 22.93 7.08 -26.07
C GLN A 473 23.63 7.04 -24.70
N SER A 474 22.88 6.73 -23.64
CA SER A 474 23.38 6.70 -22.27
C SER A 474 24.32 5.53 -21.98
N TYR A 475 24.10 4.37 -22.63
CA TYR A 475 24.77 3.13 -22.23
C TYR A 475 25.69 2.53 -23.29
N ALA A 476 25.55 2.89 -24.57
CA ALA A 476 26.30 2.26 -25.66
C ALA A 476 27.83 2.44 -25.55
N ALA A 477 28.29 3.60 -25.06
CA ALA A 477 29.73 3.87 -24.91
C ALA A 477 30.42 3.03 -23.83
N ASP A 478 29.69 2.71 -22.77
CA ASP A 478 30.18 1.96 -21.61
C ASP A 478 29.92 0.45 -21.72
N ALA A 479 29.31 0.00 -22.82
CA ALA A 479 28.92 -1.39 -23.02
C ALA A 479 30.13 -2.29 -23.32
N ASP A 480 30.36 -3.29 -22.47
CA ASP A 480 31.38 -4.30 -22.70
C ASP A 480 31.05 -5.20 -23.90
N LEU A 481 32.07 -5.58 -24.67
CA LEU A 481 31.91 -6.57 -25.73
C LEU A 481 32.05 -7.99 -25.16
N LEU A 482 30.97 -8.76 -25.24
CA LEU A 482 30.93 -10.15 -24.81
C LEU A 482 31.65 -11.03 -25.85
N GLU A 483 32.92 -11.34 -25.58
CA GLU A 483 33.64 -12.39 -26.28
C GLU A 483 33.25 -13.75 -25.69
N ILE A 484 32.10 -14.28 -26.10
CA ILE A 484 31.76 -15.69 -25.85
C ILE A 484 32.86 -16.54 -26.51
N GLY A 485 33.61 -17.30 -25.69
CA GLY A 485 34.53 -18.33 -26.15
C GLY A 485 33.76 -19.51 -26.76
N SER A 486 34.07 -20.74 -26.33
CA SER A 486 33.26 -21.91 -26.71
C SER A 486 31.90 -21.93 -25.98
N ALA A 487 31.87 -21.51 -24.72
CA ALA A 487 30.66 -21.31 -23.92
C ALA A 487 30.84 -20.14 -22.93
N ALA A 488 29.74 -19.56 -22.45
CA ALA A 488 29.74 -18.49 -21.45
C ALA A 488 28.59 -18.69 -20.45
N PHE A 489 28.83 -18.28 -19.21
CA PHE A 489 27.81 -18.22 -18.18
C PHE A 489 27.03 -16.92 -18.29
N GLU A 490 25.74 -17.01 -18.60
CA GLU A 490 24.80 -15.90 -18.51
C GLU A 490 24.14 -15.90 -17.14
N VAL A 491 24.19 -14.77 -16.43
CA VAL A 491 23.43 -14.52 -15.21
C VAL A 491 22.29 -13.57 -15.54
N TYR A 492 21.05 -13.98 -15.26
CA TYR A 492 19.85 -13.23 -15.61
C TYR A 492 18.80 -13.31 -14.49
N GLU A 493 17.89 -12.36 -14.46
CA GLU A 493 16.72 -12.36 -13.57
C GLU A 493 15.53 -12.97 -14.33
N ASP A 494 14.83 -13.91 -13.70
CA ASP A 494 13.66 -14.56 -14.30
C ASP A 494 12.36 -13.76 -14.05
N ARG A 495 11.22 -14.30 -14.52
CA ARG A 495 9.91 -13.63 -14.34
C ARG A 495 9.42 -13.59 -12.89
N GLY A 496 10.04 -14.38 -12.00
CA GLY A 496 9.77 -14.43 -10.58
C GLY A 496 10.67 -13.53 -9.75
N GLU A 497 11.46 -12.64 -10.38
CA GLU A 497 12.45 -11.78 -9.72
C GLU A 497 13.57 -12.61 -9.03
N GLU A 498 13.78 -13.86 -9.47
CA GLU A 498 14.85 -14.71 -8.99
C GLU A 498 16.03 -14.69 -9.99
N TRP A 499 17.24 -14.60 -9.46
CA TRP A 499 18.48 -14.68 -10.23
C TRP A 499 18.78 -16.11 -10.62
N ARG A 500 18.97 -16.37 -11.90
CA ARG A 500 19.37 -17.66 -12.45
C ARG A 500 20.64 -17.52 -13.26
N TRP A 501 21.30 -18.64 -13.52
CA TRP A 501 22.39 -18.69 -14.46
C TRP A 501 22.20 -19.83 -15.46
N ARG A 502 22.73 -19.65 -16.67
CA ARG A 502 22.79 -20.70 -17.69
C ARG A 502 24.13 -20.67 -18.41
N LEU A 503 24.67 -21.84 -18.72
CA LEU A 503 25.86 -22.01 -19.56
C LEU A 503 25.40 -22.13 -21.01
N ARG A 504 25.60 -21.07 -21.81
CA ARG A 504 25.30 -21.08 -23.23
C ARG A 504 26.54 -21.40 -24.05
N HIS A 505 26.44 -22.38 -24.94
CA HIS A 505 27.43 -22.59 -25.98
C HIS A 505 27.32 -21.49 -27.05
N ARG A 506 28.41 -21.25 -27.78
CA ARG A 506 28.46 -20.25 -28.86
C ARG A 506 27.44 -20.43 -30.00
N ASN A 507 26.83 -21.61 -30.12
CA ASN A 507 25.76 -21.91 -31.09
C ASN A 507 24.35 -21.58 -30.56
N GLY A 508 24.22 -21.07 -29.33
CA GLY A 508 22.94 -20.77 -28.69
C GLY A 508 22.34 -21.90 -27.85
N GLU A 509 22.95 -23.09 -27.85
CA GLU A 509 22.51 -24.24 -27.05
C GLU A 509 22.76 -24.01 -25.56
N ILE A 510 21.77 -24.33 -24.73
CA ILE A 510 21.91 -24.34 -23.27
C ILE A 510 22.54 -25.67 -22.88
N ILE A 511 23.76 -25.62 -22.36
CA ILE A 511 24.49 -26.81 -21.93
C ILE A 511 24.11 -27.19 -20.51
N ALA A 512 23.89 -26.20 -19.64
CA ALA A 512 23.57 -26.37 -18.23
C ALA A 512 22.84 -25.14 -17.69
N ASP A 513 22.02 -25.30 -16.65
CA ASP A 513 21.44 -24.17 -15.91
C ASP A 513 21.42 -24.39 -14.40
N SER A 514 20.98 -23.36 -13.66
CA SER A 514 21.01 -23.32 -12.20
C SER A 514 20.10 -24.32 -11.50
N GLY A 515 19.09 -24.89 -12.16
CA GLY A 515 18.05 -25.75 -11.57
C GLY A 515 17.14 -25.08 -10.52
N GLU A 516 17.65 -24.05 -9.83
CA GLU A 516 16.98 -23.23 -8.83
C GLU A 516 17.15 -21.73 -9.12
N GLY A 517 16.29 -20.90 -8.52
CA GLY A 517 16.40 -19.45 -8.51
C GLY A 517 17.08 -18.94 -7.25
N TYR A 518 17.87 -17.88 -7.36
CA TYR A 518 18.59 -17.24 -6.26
C TYR A 518 17.97 -15.88 -5.94
N ALA A 519 17.76 -15.59 -4.65
CA ALA A 519 17.23 -14.28 -4.23
C ALA A 519 18.15 -13.09 -4.58
N GLU A 520 19.45 -13.33 -4.77
CA GLU A 520 20.44 -12.29 -5.04
C GLU A 520 21.44 -12.70 -6.14
N ARG A 521 21.87 -11.74 -6.95
CA ARG A 521 22.82 -11.95 -8.06
C ARG A 521 24.16 -12.54 -7.62
N ASN A 522 24.67 -12.11 -6.47
CA ASN A 522 25.92 -12.62 -5.88
C ASN A 522 25.85 -14.13 -5.59
N LYS A 523 24.68 -14.64 -5.17
CA LYS A 523 24.43 -16.06 -4.90
C LYS A 523 24.43 -16.87 -6.20
N ALA A 524 23.87 -16.33 -7.28
CA ALA A 524 23.96 -16.94 -8.61
C ALA A 524 25.42 -16.98 -9.12
N VAL A 525 26.22 -15.93 -8.89
CA VAL A 525 27.65 -15.93 -9.24
C VAL A 525 28.44 -16.93 -8.39
N ALA A 526 28.17 -17.00 -7.08
CA ALA A 526 28.79 -17.98 -6.19
C ALA A 526 28.43 -19.43 -6.59
N ALA A 527 27.23 -19.67 -7.13
CA ALA A 527 26.84 -20.95 -7.70
C ALA A 527 27.68 -21.32 -8.94
N ILE A 528 27.93 -20.37 -9.84
CA ILE A 528 28.83 -20.58 -10.99
C ILE A 528 30.24 -20.95 -10.53
N GLU A 529 30.77 -20.26 -9.53
CA GLU A 529 32.10 -20.56 -8.97
C GLU A 529 32.16 -21.98 -8.37
N ARG A 530 31.09 -22.44 -7.71
CA ARG A 530 30.98 -23.84 -7.24
C ARG A 530 31.04 -24.83 -8.39
N ILE A 531 30.33 -24.58 -9.49
CA ILE A 531 30.35 -25.44 -10.67
C ILE A 531 31.72 -25.46 -11.33
N LYS A 532 32.37 -24.30 -11.45
CA LYS A 532 33.73 -24.20 -11.99
C LYS A 532 34.73 -25.03 -11.21
N ARG A 533 34.55 -25.12 -9.89
CA ARG A 533 35.37 -25.97 -9.01
C ARG A 533 35.04 -27.45 -9.16
N HIS A 534 33.76 -27.83 -9.09
CA HIS A 534 33.37 -29.23 -8.90
C HIS A 534 33.08 -30.00 -10.20
N ALA A 535 32.53 -29.35 -11.23
CA ALA A 535 32.13 -30.05 -12.46
C ALA A 535 33.27 -30.78 -13.20
N PRO A 536 34.53 -30.27 -13.26
CA PRO A 536 35.61 -30.96 -13.97
C PRO A 536 35.99 -32.31 -13.33
N GLY A 537 35.99 -32.37 -12.00
CA GLY A 537 36.38 -33.54 -11.20
C GLY A 537 35.22 -34.44 -10.75
N ALA A 538 33.97 -34.02 -10.93
CA ALA A 538 32.80 -34.76 -10.44
C ALA A 538 32.73 -36.19 -11.00
N THR A 539 32.32 -37.18 -10.22
CA THR A 539 32.07 -38.54 -10.73
C THR A 539 30.67 -38.61 -11.37
N GLN A 540 30.38 -39.69 -12.09
CA GLN A 540 29.06 -39.92 -12.70
C GLN A 540 28.40 -41.16 -12.08
N GLU A 541 27.18 -41.00 -11.60
CA GLU A 541 26.30 -42.07 -11.12
C GLU A 541 25.05 -42.17 -12.03
N GLY A 542 24.55 -43.38 -12.29
CA GLY A 542 23.43 -43.57 -13.21
C GLY A 542 22.73 -44.91 -13.18
#